data_AF-A0A8C8YSG1-F1
#
_entry.id   AF-A0A8C8YSG1-F1
#
_cell.length_a   1.000
_cell.length_b   1.000
_cell.length_c   1.000
_cell.angle_alpha   90.00
_cell.angle_beta   90.00
_cell.angle_gamma   90.00
#
_symmetry.space_group_name_H-M   'P 1'
#
loop_
_entity.id
_entity.type
_entity.pdbx_description
1 polymer ?
#
loop_
_entity_poly.entity_id
_entity_poly.type
_entity_poly.pdbx_seq_one_letter_code
_entity_poly.pdbx_strand_id
1 'polypeptide(L)'
;MAPQSCILAVLAVLCILTPLYSHIHPVPPMDAHLMLCQPLTRCGDKFYDPLWHCCYDDAVVPLGRTRSCGNCTFRVCFEQCCPWSFLVKLRGQKCSEARASDDRVCSSISR
;
A
#
# COMPACT_ATOMS: atom_id res chain seq x y z
N MET A 1 28.87 -61.21 -34.47
CA MET A 1 29.35 -60.07 -33.64
C MET A 1 28.55 -58.82 -34.01
N ALA A 2 27.57 -58.39 -33.19
CA ALA A 2 26.90 -57.08 -33.31
C ALA A 2 26.06 -56.59 -32.10
N PRO A 3 26.11 -57.14 -30.86
CA PRO A 3 25.21 -56.65 -29.80
C PRO A 3 25.70 -55.35 -29.13
N GLN A 4 27.02 -55.13 -29.06
CA GLN A 4 27.60 -54.00 -28.34
C GLN A 4 27.49 -52.66 -29.09
N SER A 5 27.51 -52.71 -30.43
CA SER A 5 27.39 -51.51 -31.28
C SER A 5 26.00 -50.87 -31.17
N CYS A 6 24.94 -51.69 -31.10
CA CYS A 6 23.57 -51.22 -30.91
C CYS A 6 23.37 -50.60 -29.52
N ILE A 7 23.97 -51.17 -28.47
CA ILE A 7 23.88 -50.63 -27.10
C ILE A 7 24.57 -49.28 -27.02
N LEU A 8 25.75 -49.13 -27.62
CA LEU A 8 26.49 -47.87 -27.68
C LEU A 8 25.73 -46.79 -28.47
N ALA A 9 25.07 -47.16 -29.57
CA ALA A 9 24.25 -46.24 -30.35
C ALA A 9 23.02 -45.74 -29.57
N VAL A 10 22.33 -46.64 -28.85
CA VAL A 10 21.15 -46.28 -28.04
C VAL A 10 21.55 -45.40 -26.86
N LEU A 11 22.67 -45.69 -26.19
CA LEU A 11 23.19 -44.86 -25.10
C LEU A 11 23.63 -43.48 -25.60
N ALA A 12 24.27 -43.40 -26.77
CA ALA A 12 24.64 -42.12 -27.37
C ALA A 12 23.41 -41.26 -27.68
N VAL A 13 22.34 -41.85 -28.24
CA VAL A 13 21.07 -41.17 -28.51
C VAL A 13 20.37 -40.73 -27.22
N LEU A 14 20.40 -41.54 -26.16
CA LEU A 14 19.80 -41.15 -24.87
C LEU A 14 20.57 -40.00 -24.20
N CYS A 15 21.90 -39.98 -24.32
CA CYS A 15 22.78 -38.92 -23.79
C CYS A 15 22.65 -37.59 -24.54
N ILE A 16 22.22 -37.58 -25.80
CA ILE A 16 21.99 -36.32 -26.54
C ILE A 16 20.55 -35.78 -26.38
N LEU A 17 19.58 -36.61 -25.99
CA LEU A 17 18.18 -36.22 -25.79
C LEU A 17 17.94 -35.67 -24.37
N THR A 18 18.71 -36.16 -23.38
CA THR A 18 18.66 -35.70 -21.99
C THR A 18 19.01 -34.21 -21.78
N PRO A 19 20.03 -33.62 -22.42
CA PRO A 19 20.28 -32.20 -22.30
C PRO A 19 19.18 -31.37 -22.97
N LEU A 20 18.60 -31.83 -24.10
CA LEU A 20 17.53 -31.11 -24.78
C LEU A 20 16.25 -31.01 -23.94
N TYR A 21 15.93 -32.03 -23.14
CA TYR A 21 14.82 -31.99 -22.19
C TYR A 21 15.10 -31.07 -20.99
N SER A 22 16.36 -30.98 -20.57
CA SER A 22 16.81 -30.11 -19.48
C SER A 22 16.91 -28.63 -19.89
N HIS A 23 16.94 -28.34 -21.19
CA HIS A 23 16.91 -26.99 -21.76
C HIS A 23 15.51 -26.37 -21.88
N ILE A 24 14.45 -27.10 -21.50
CA ILE A 24 13.21 -26.42 -21.09
C ILE A 24 13.49 -25.80 -19.73
N HIS A 25 14.25 -24.70 -19.75
CA HIS A 25 14.38 -23.83 -18.60
C HIS A 25 12.95 -23.46 -18.19
N PRO A 26 12.54 -23.70 -16.93
CA PRO A 26 11.49 -22.88 -16.36
C PRO A 26 12.01 -21.47 -16.56
N VAL A 27 11.33 -20.67 -17.40
CA VAL A 27 11.52 -19.23 -17.35
C VAL A 27 11.37 -18.92 -15.85
N PRO A 28 12.43 -18.50 -15.14
CA PRO A 28 12.25 -18.10 -13.75
C PRO A 28 11.11 -17.07 -13.83
N PRO A 29 10.00 -17.26 -13.11
CA PRO A 29 8.86 -16.37 -13.24
C PRO A 29 9.41 -14.96 -13.18
N MET A 30 9.30 -14.22 -14.29
CA MET A 30 9.80 -12.85 -14.44
C MET A 30 9.27 -12.10 -13.25
N ASP A 31 10.11 -11.93 -12.23
CA ASP A 31 9.68 -11.62 -10.89
C ASP A 31 8.35 -12.30 -10.54
N ALA A 32 8.41 -13.39 -9.77
CA ALA A 32 7.41 -13.55 -8.73
C ALA A 32 7.52 -12.34 -7.77
N HIS A 33 7.20 -11.13 -8.24
CA HIS A 33 6.18 -10.31 -7.62
C HIS A 33 5.06 -11.28 -7.27
N LEU A 34 5.24 -11.96 -6.14
CA LEU A 34 4.19 -12.23 -5.19
C LEU A 34 3.18 -11.11 -5.43
N MET A 35 2.09 -11.43 -6.12
CA MET A 35 0.90 -10.60 -6.10
C MET A 35 0.42 -10.68 -4.65
N LEU A 36 1.16 -10.02 -3.76
CA LEU A 36 0.70 -9.59 -2.47
C LEU A 36 -0.46 -8.69 -2.82
N CYS A 37 -1.67 -9.24 -2.72
CA CYS A 37 -2.88 -8.43 -2.78
C CYS A 37 -2.62 -7.23 -1.87
N GLN A 38 -2.55 -6.05 -2.46
CA GLN A 38 -2.27 -4.83 -1.72
C GLN A 38 -3.36 -4.75 -0.65
N PRO A 39 -3.02 -4.65 0.65
CA PRO A 39 -4.02 -4.67 1.70
C PRO A 39 -5.00 -3.52 1.45
N LEU A 40 -6.23 -3.88 1.10
CA LEU A 40 -7.26 -2.91 0.75
C LEU A 40 -7.60 -2.12 2.02
N THR A 41 -7.44 -0.81 1.96
CA THR A 41 -7.61 0.05 3.13
C THR A 41 -9.06 0.03 3.57
N ARG A 42 -9.29 -0.16 4.88
CA ARG A 42 -10.64 -0.26 5.46
C ARG A 42 -10.88 0.85 6.46
N CYS A 43 -12.13 1.30 6.51
CA CYS A 43 -12.68 2.19 7.52
C CYS A 43 -13.92 1.49 8.09
N GLY A 44 -13.77 0.89 9.27
CA GLY A 44 -14.72 -0.13 9.74
C GLY A 44 -14.86 -1.26 8.72
N ASP A 45 -16.08 -1.53 8.29
CA ASP A 45 -16.38 -2.59 7.31
C ASP A 45 -16.21 -2.16 5.85
N LYS A 46 -16.05 -0.85 5.59
CA LYS A 46 -16.00 -0.29 4.24
C LYS A 46 -14.59 -0.25 3.70
N PHE A 47 -14.41 -0.73 2.48
CA PHE A 47 -13.21 -0.48 1.70
C PHE A 47 -13.25 0.91 1.09
N TYR A 48 -12.10 1.55 0.93
CA TYR A 48 -11.98 2.82 0.23
C TYR A 48 -10.66 2.92 -0.54
N ASP A 49 -10.66 3.77 -1.56
CA ASP A 49 -9.43 4.11 -2.28
C ASP A 49 -8.72 5.26 -1.55
N PRO A 50 -7.52 5.04 -0.97
CA PRO A 50 -6.77 6.07 -0.26
C PRO A 50 -6.31 7.22 -1.16
N LEU A 51 -6.33 7.05 -2.49
CA LEU A 51 -6.03 8.12 -3.44
C LEU A 51 -7.11 9.21 -3.46
N TRP A 52 -8.35 8.86 -3.13
CA TRP A 52 -9.50 9.77 -3.24
C TRP A 52 -10.25 9.97 -1.92
N HIS A 53 -10.10 9.05 -0.97
CA HIS A 53 -10.83 9.04 0.28
C HIS A 53 -9.92 8.78 1.48
N CYS A 54 -10.40 9.15 2.66
CA CYS A 54 -9.78 8.77 3.93
C CYS A 54 -10.83 8.27 4.92
N CYS A 55 -10.37 7.59 5.97
CA CYS A 55 -11.19 7.26 7.13
C CYS A 55 -11.19 8.44 8.13
N TYR A 56 -12.38 8.87 8.55
CA TYR A 56 -12.56 9.92 9.56
C TYR A 56 -13.85 9.66 10.35
N ASP A 57 -13.75 9.59 11.69
CA ASP A 57 -14.87 9.22 12.58
C ASP A 57 -15.62 7.95 12.10
N ASP A 58 -14.87 6.90 11.75
CA ASP A 58 -15.37 5.62 11.19
C ASP A 58 -16.19 5.74 9.88
N ALA A 59 -16.11 6.91 9.21
CA ALA A 59 -16.73 7.17 7.93
C ALA A 59 -15.68 7.35 6.82
N VAL A 60 -15.98 6.79 5.65
CA VAL A 60 -15.22 7.06 4.43
C VAL A 60 -15.64 8.43 3.91
N VAL A 61 -14.69 9.36 3.84
CA VAL A 61 -14.92 10.74 3.38
C VAL A 61 -13.95 11.09 2.25
N PRO A 62 -14.35 11.97 1.30
CA PRO A 62 -13.45 12.40 0.24
C PRO A 62 -12.28 13.24 0.80
N LEU A 63 -11.10 13.19 0.16
CA LEU A 63 -9.92 13.97 0.58
C LEU A 63 -10.17 15.49 0.64
N GLY A 64 -11.16 15.98 -0.12
CA GLY A 64 -11.59 17.38 -0.09
C GLY A 64 -12.44 17.77 1.12
N ARG A 65 -12.84 16.83 1.99
CA ARG A 65 -13.74 17.12 3.11
C ARG A 65 -13.10 18.06 4.12
N THR A 66 -13.83 19.10 4.49
CA THR A 66 -13.43 20.08 5.50
C THR A 66 -14.39 20.10 6.70
N ARG A 67 -13.89 20.55 7.86
CA ARG A 67 -14.66 20.89 9.06
C ARG A 67 -14.18 22.21 9.64
N SER A 68 -14.97 22.82 10.53
CA SER A 68 -14.61 24.05 11.22
C SER A 68 -13.90 23.79 12.55
N CYS A 69 -12.95 24.66 12.89
CA CYS A 69 -12.25 24.71 14.17
C CYS A 69 -12.23 26.17 14.63
N GLY A 70 -13.17 26.55 15.50
CA GLY A 70 -13.42 27.97 15.76
C GLY A 70 -13.76 28.70 14.46
N ASN A 71 -13.06 29.80 14.18
CA ASN A 71 -13.23 30.60 12.95
C ASN A 71 -12.51 30.05 11.69
N CYS A 72 -11.74 28.97 11.80
CA CYS A 72 -11.05 28.38 10.65
C CYS A 72 -11.78 27.15 10.10
N THR A 73 -11.39 26.74 8.89
CA THR A 73 -11.70 25.41 8.33
C THR A 73 -10.44 24.58 8.17
N PHE A 74 -10.52 23.26 8.33
CA PHE A 74 -9.40 22.34 8.17
C PHE A 74 -9.82 21.10 7.38
N ARG A 75 -8.88 20.47 6.66
CA ARG A 75 -9.10 19.27 5.85
C ARG A 75 -8.99 18.04 6.73
N VAL A 76 -10.11 17.37 6.97
CA VAL A 76 -10.20 16.32 8.01
C VAL A 76 -9.28 15.13 7.75
N CYS A 77 -8.90 14.88 6.49
CA CYS A 77 -8.00 13.79 6.12
C CYS A 77 -6.52 14.05 6.46
N PHE A 78 -6.12 15.32 6.56
CA PHE A 78 -4.72 15.72 6.72
C PHE A 78 -4.47 16.49 8.00
N GLU A 79 -5.52 17.07 8.58
CA GLU A 79 -5.46 17.98 9.72
C GLU A 79 -6.47 17.55 10.79
N GLN A 80 -6.22 17.95 12.03
CA GLN A 80 -7.10 17.77 13.17
C GLN A 80 -7.24 19.08 13.96
N CYS A 81 -8.42 19.32 14.53
CA CYS A 81 -8.68 20.45 15.42
C CYS A 81 -8.48 20.03 16.87
N CYS A 82 -7.70 20.82 17.62
CA CYS A 82 -7.54 20.72 19.06
C CYS A 82 -8.57 21.64 19.75
N PRO A 83 -9.65 21.08 20.32
CA PRO A 83 -10.83 21.88 20.70
C PRO A 83 -10.54 22.93 21.77
N TRP A 84 -9.62 22.63 22.70
CA TRP A 84 -9.33 23.45 23.86
C TRP A 84 -8.44 24.65 23.53
N SER A 85 -7.59 24.51 22.52
CA SER A 85 -6.58 25.50 22.16
C SER A 85 -6.84 26.15 20.80
N PHE A 86 -7.96 25.80 20.15
CA PHE A 86 -8.34 26.25 18.81
C PHE A 86 -7.16 26.17 17.81
N LEU A 87 -6.38 25.09 17.91
CA LEU A 87 -5.22 24.85 17.08
C LEU A 87 -5.53 23.76 16.07
N VAL A 88 -5.20 24.02 14.81
CA VAL A 88 -5.22 23.02 13.75
C VAL A 88 -3.81 22.48 13.58
N LYS A 89 -3.66 21.16 13.75
CA LYS A 89 -2.40 20.42 13.58
C LYS A 89 -2.51 19.42 12.45
N LEU A 90 -1.39 18.95 11.92
CA LEU A 90 -1.38 17.80 11.04
C LEU A 90 -1.88 16.54 11.76
N ARG A 91 -2.62 15.71 11.03
CA ARG A 91 -3.15 14.44 11.52
C ARG A 91 -1.97 13.55 11.92
N GLY A 92 -2.00 13.03 13.14
CA GLY A 92 -0.92 12.20 13.72
C GLY A 92 -0.07 12.92 14.77
N GLN A 93 -0.10 14.26 14.80
CA GLN A 93 0.49 15.03 15.91
C GLN A 93 -0.45 15.05 17.12
N LYS A 94 0.10 15.21 18.33
CA LYS A 94 -0.72 15.32 19.54
C LYS A 94 -1.10 16.76 19.83
N CYS A 95 -2.34 16.97 20.28
CA CYS A 95 -2.81 18.28 20.73
C CYS A 95 -2.08 18.80 21.98
N SER A 96 -1.43 17.91 22.74
CA SER A 96 -0.61 18.27 23.91
C SER A 96 0.84 18.64 23.55
N GLU A 97 1.29 18.36 22.33
CA GLU A 97 2.66 18.70 21.92
C GLU A 97 2.81 20.21 21.75
N ALA A 98 4.04 20.68 21.95
CA ALA A 98 4.42 22.06 21.69
C ALA A 98 4.01 22.50 20.28
N ARG A 99 3.86 23.80 20.13
CA ARG A 99 3.46 24.39 18.86
C ARG A 99 4.52 24.10 17.79
N ALA A 100 4.12 23.45 16.71
CA ALA A 100 4.95 23.25 15.54
C ALA A 100 4.85 24.44 14.57
N SER A 101 5.79 24.54 13.64
CA SER A 101 5.80 25.65 12.66
C SER A 101 4.63 25.57 11.67
N ASP A 102 4.08 24.37 11.45
CA ASP A 102 2.94 24.07 10.59
C ASP A 102 1.58 24.28 11.27
N ASP A 103 1.57 24.57 12.58
CA ASP A 103 0.34 24.73 13.35
C ASP A 103 -0.40 26.03 13.00
N ARG A 104 -1.71 25.92 12.75
CA ARG A 104 -2.58 27.06 12.48
C ARG A 104 -3.41 27.43 13.71
N VAL A 105 -3.31 28.68 14.19
CA VAL A 105 -4.19 29.18 15.28
C VAL A 105 -5.49 29.65 14.72
N CYS A 106 -6.56 29.28 15.41
CA CYS A 106 -7.90 29.74 15.17
C CYS A 106 -8.43 30.47 16.39
N SER A 107 -9.41 31.34 16.17
CA SER A 107 -10.10 32.05 17.23
C SER A 107 -11.37 31.32 17.60
N SER A 108 -11.74 31.35 18.88
CA SER A 108 -13.06 30.92 19.32
C SER A 108 -14.14 31.75 18.63
N ILE A 109 -15.23 31.12 18.22
CA ILE A 109 -16.43 31.85 17.79
C ILE A 109 -17.22 32.20 19.06
N SER A 110 -17.28 33.48 19.40
CA SER A 110 -18.26 33.97 20.38
C SER A 110 -19.65 33.84 19.76
N ARG A 111 -20.53 33.04 20.38
CA ARG A 111 -21.96 32.98 20.02
C ARG A 111 -22.75 34.00 20.80
#